data_AF-A0A5E4G825-F1
#
_entry.id   AF-A0A5E4G825-F1
#
_cell.length_a   1.000
_cell.length_b   1.000
_cell.length_c   1.000
_cell.angle_alpha   90.00
_cell.angle_beta   90.00
_cell.angle_gamma   90.00
#
_symmetry.space_group_name_H-M   'P 1'
#
loop_
_entity.id
_entity.type
_entity.pdbx_description
1 polymer ?
#
loop_
_entity_poly.entity_id
_entity_poly.type
_entity_poly.pdbx_seq_one_letter_code
_entity_poly.pdbx_strand_id
1 'polypeptide(L)'
;VLESLAGISLPRGWGISTRVPLIMRLQHHSDPDPDLSLEYNGRVEHTDEDNISEDIVNATNLIAGDCKGISDTPLTLLVKKNGVPDLTMVDLPGITRVPVRGKPLNIADQIKDMIMKYIKPDESIILNVLSASTDFSTCESISMLRSVDKTGERTLAKINDKLNSYLSELNKMPKKLSSVAEAMTAVMQIIGTSKESLKKILVRGEFHEFLDDKHMHCTARLVEMLNKCSDQLHECNESDPKSNFLKEEIAILEAAK
;
A
#
# COMPACT_ATOMS: atom_id res chain seq x y z
N VAL A 1 4.85 -2.36 12.34
CA VAL A 1 4.39 -1.24 13.19
C VAL A 1 4.12 -1.76 14.59
N LEU A 2 3.25 -2.76 14.73
CA LEU A 2 2.96 -3.42 16.02
C LEU A 2 4.23 -3.95 16.71
N GLU A 3 5.07 -4.70 15.99
CA GLU A 3 6.36 -5.22 16.48
C GLU A 3 7.26 -4.13 17.08
N SER A 4 7.35 -2.98 16.41
CA SER A 4 8.21 -1.87 16.84
C SER A 4 7.73 -1.20 18.13
N LEU A 5 6.42 -1.18 18.37
CA LEU A 5 5.83 -0.62 19.59
C LEU A 5 5.88 -1.59 20.76
N ALA A 6 5.66 -2.88 20.47
CA ALA A 6 5.64 -3.94 21.47
C ALA A 6 7.05 -4.45 21.84
N GLY A 7 8.04 -4.25 20.95
CA GLY A 7 9.39 -4.77 21.15
C GLY A 7 9.48 -6.29 21.08
N ILE A 8 8.58 -6.93 20.32
CA ILE A 8 8.49 -8.39 20.13
C ILE A 8 8.41 -8.73 18.64
N SER A 9 8.80 -9.96 18.29
CA SER A 9 8.65 -10.49 16.93
C SER A 9 7.27 -11.10 16.76
N LEU A 10 6.49 -10.61 15.78
CA LEU A 10 5.23 -11.22 15.39
C LEU A 10 5.46 -12.25 14.26
N PRO A 11 4.50 -13.14 14.02
CA PRO A 11 4.59 -14.12 12.95
C PRO A 11 4.82 -13.47 11.58
N ARG A 12 5.84 -13.91 10.84
CA ARG A 12 6.22 -13.42 9.50
C ARG A 12 6.31 -14.57 8.50
N GLY A 13 5.65 -14.46 7.34
CA GLY A 13 5.80 -15.45 6.26
C GLY A 13 4.56 -15.67 5.38
N TRP A 14 4.73 -16.48 4.34
CA TRP A 14 3.66 -16.84 3.39
C TRP A 14 2.62 -17.74 4.07
N GLY A 15 1.33 -17.36 4.00
CA GLY A 15 0.25 -18.10 4.67
C GLY A 15 -0.01 -17.69 6.12
N ILE A 16 0.80 -16.78 6.67
CA ILE A 16 0.70 -16.20 8.01
C ILE A 16 0.00 -14.83 7.93
N SER A 17 -1.01 -14.72 7.06
CA SER A 17 -1.89 -13.55 7.10
C SER A 17 -2.70 -13.65 8.39
N THR A 18 -2.91 -12.54 9.09
CA THR A 18 -3.81 -12.46 10.24
C THR A 18 -5.15 -13.11 9.89
N ARG A 19 -5.50 -14.24 10.53
CA ARG A 19 -6.74 -15.01 10.27
C ARG A 19 -7.82 -14.81 11.33
N VAL A 20 -7.43 -14.24 12.47
CA VAL A 20 -8.26 -13.89 13.61
C VAL A 20 -7.90 -12.47 14.05
N PRO A 21 -8.81 -11.69 14.65
CA PRO A 21 -8.44 -10.43 15.28
C PRO A 21 -7.38 -10.67 16.37
N LEU A 22 -6.20 -10.08 16.22
CA LEU A 22 -5.16 -10.10 17.25
C LEU A 22 -5.26 -8.82 18.07
N ILE A 23 -5.76 -8.93 19.30
CA ILE A 23 -5.86 -7.83 20.25
C ILE A 23 -4.56 -7.80 21.06
N MET A 24 -3.68 -6.85 20.78
CA MET A 24 -2.44 -6.65 21.53
C MET A 24 -2.65 -5.60 22.61
N ARG A 25 -2.49 -6.00 23.87
CA ARG A 25 -2.54 -5.14 25.05
C ARG A 25 -1.14 -4.94 25.60
N LEU A 26 -0.60 -3.75 25.42
CA LEU A 26 0.65 -3.32 26.05
C LEU A 26 0.34 -2.70 27.39
N GLN A 27 1.08 -3.11 28.41
CA GLN A 27 0.98 -2.59 29.77
C GLN A 27 2.38 -2.28 30.29
N HIS A 28 2.58 -1.06 30.77
CA HIS A 28 3.82 -0.71 31.43
C HIS A 28 3.97 -1.54 32.71
N HIS A 29 5.12 -2.16 32.86
CA HIS A 29 5.44 -2.95 34.04
C HIS A 29 6.83 -2.61 34.57
N SER A 30 6.96 -2.44 35.88
CA SER A 30 8.22 -2.06 36.52
C SER A 30 9.14 -3.24 36.77
N ASP A 31 8.64 -4.48 36.71
CA ASP A 31 9.49 -5.66 36.87
C ASP A 31 10.47 -5.81 35.70
N PRO A 32 11.68 -6.31 35.97
CA PRO A 32 12.69 -6.53 34.94
C PRO A 32 12.31 -7.64 33.96
N ASP A 33 11.54 -8.63 34.43
CA ASP A 33 11.10 -9.77 33.64
C ASP A 33 9.76 -9.45 32.97
N PRO A 34 9.66 -9.58 31.63
CA PRO A 34 8.41 -9.33 30.92
C PRO A 34 7.40 -10.46 31.18
N ASP A 35 6.13 -10.12 31.33
CA ASP A 35 5.01 -11.07 31.47
C ASP A 35 4.19 -11.04 30.17
N LEU A 36 4.28 -12.13 29.39
CA LEU A 36 3.55 -12.31 28.15
C LEU A 36 2.54 -13.46 28.29
N SER A 37 1.32 -13.24 27.80
CA SER A 37 0.31 -14.29 27.75
C SER A 37 -0.64 -14.14 26.58
N LEU A 38 -1.15 -15.28 26.11
CA LEU A 38 -2.19 -15.39 25.10
C LEU A 38 -3.52 -15.77 25.77
N GLU A 39 -4.57 -15.03 25.48
CA GLU A 39 -5.93 -15.32 25.93
C GLU A 39 -6.85 -15.60 24.74
N TYR A 40 -7.45 -16.79 24.73
CA TYR A 40 -8.38 -17.22 23.69
C TYR A 40 -9.24 -18.38 24.17
N ASN A 41 -10.48 -18.49 23.70
CA ASN A 41 -11.41 -19.57 24.07
C ASN A 41 -11.54 -19.81 25.60
N GLY A 42 -11.42 -18.75 26.41
CA GLY A 42 -11.45 -18.83 27.87
C GLY A 42 -10.19 -19.41 28.53
N ARG A 43 -9.11 -19.61 27.77
CA ARG A 43 -7.80 -20.07 28.25
C ARG A 43 -6.85 -18.88 28.36
N VAL A 44 -5.90 -19.01 29.27
CA VAL A 44 -4.75 -18.12 29.41
C VAL A 44 -3.50 -18.99 29.36
N GLU A 45 -2.62 -18.72 28.40
CA GLU A 45 -1.37 -19.46 28.20
C GLU A 45 -0.20 -18.47 28.26
N HIS A 46 0.72 -18.68 29.20
CA HIS A 46 1.92 -17.87 29.32
C HIS A 46 2.93 -18.24 28.23
N THR A 47 3.67 -17.25 27.75
CA THR A 47 4.68 -17.37 26.70
C THR A 47 5.83 -16.40 26.99
N ASP A 48 6.84 -16.40 26.13
CA ASP A 48 8.03 -15.56 26.22
C ASP A 48 8.36 -14.94 24.85
N GLU A 49 9.35 -14.04 24.80
CA GLU A 49 9.70 -13.31 23.59
C GLU A 49 10.27 -14.20 22.47
N ASP A 50 10.81 -15.37 22.81
CA ASP A 50 11.40 -16.30 21.86
C ASP A 50 10.33 -17.18 21.21
N ASN A 51 9.30 -17.57 21.98
CA ASN A 51 8.25 -18.51 21.58
C ASN A 51 6.96 -17.84 21.10
N ILE A 52 6.74 -16.55 21.41
CA ILE A 52 5.49 -15.83 21.12
C ILE A 52 5.02 -15.95 19.67
N SER A 53 5.94 -15.93 18.71
CA SER A 53 5.59 -16.05 17.29
C SER A 53 5.01 -17.43 16.96
N GLU A 54 5.56 -18.51 17.52
CA GLU A 54 5.04 -19.86 17.28
C GLU A 54 3.70 -20.06 18.01
N ASP A 55 3.60 -19.57 19.25
CA ASP A 55 2.40 -19.68 20.07
C ASP A 55 1.20 -18.94 19.46
N ILE A 56 1.42 -17.76 18.88
CA ILE A 56 0.36 -17.05 18.13
C ILE A 56 -0.13 -17.89 16.95
N VAL A 57 0.77 -18.55 16.21
CA VAL A 57 0.38 -19.39 15.07
C VAL A 57 -0.43 -20.59 15.54
N ASN A 58 -0.01 -21.24 16.62
CA ASN A 58 -0.69 -22.38 17.22
C ASN A 58 -2.08 -22.00 17.74
N ALA A 59 -2.19 -20.92 18.51
CA ALA A 59 -3.46 -20.40 18.99
C ALA A 59 -4.40 -20.03 17.82
N THR A 60 -3.86 -19.40 16.77
CA THR A 60 -4.63 -19.08 15.56
C THR A 60 -5.17 -20.34 14.87
N ASN A 61 -4.37 -21.41 14.77
CA ASN A 61 -4.83 -22.69 14.21
C ASN A 61 -5.95 -23.32 15.06
N LEU A 62 -5.84 -23.23 16.39
CA LEU A 62 -6.88 -23.74 17.29
C LEU A 62 -8.20 -22.97 17.17
N ILE A 63 -8.14 -21.66 16.90
CA ILE A 63 -9.33 -20.80 16.78
C ILE A 63 -9.97 -20.89 15.40
N ALA A 64 -9.17 -20.78 14.33
CA ALA A 64 -9.66 -20.70 12.95
C ALA A 64 -9.66 -22.06 12.22
N GLY A 65 -9.17 -23.11 12.86
CA GLY A 65 -8.95 -24.44 12.29
C GLY A 65 -7.67 -24.54 11.45
N ASP A 66 -7.32 -25.78 11.11
CA ASP A 66 -6.31 -26.09 10.10
C ASP A 66 -6.81 -25.59 8.74
N CYS A 67 -5.90 -25.05 7.90
CA CYS A 67 -6.14 -24.42 6.57
C CYS A 67 -6.28 -22.88 6.58
N LYS A 68 -6.80 -22.31 5.48
CA LYS A 68 -6.83 -20.86 5.19
C LYS A 68 -8.09 -20.14 5.74
N GLY A 69 -8.76 -20.72 6.74
CA GLY A 69 -9.98 -20.18 7.35
C GLY A 69 -9.77 -18.82 8.02
N ILE A 70 -10.86 -18.12 8.34
CA ILE A 70 -10.84 -16.96 9.23
C ILE A 70 -11.85 -17.19 10.34
N SER A 71 -11.66 -16.53 11.48
CA SER A 71 -12.62 -16.55 12.58
C SER A 71 -12.74 -15.16 13.19
N ASP A 72 -13.93 -14.79 13.65
CA ASP A 72 -14.16 -13.53 14.36
C ASP A 72 -13.88 -13.63 15.86
N THR A 73 -13.57 -14.83 16.37
CA THR A 73 -13.08 -15.05 17.73
C THR A 73 -11.69 -14.42 17.87
N PRO A 74 -11.51 -13.46 18.78
CA PRO A 74 -10.22 -12.77 18.95
C PRO A 74 -9.19 -13.64 19.68
N LEU A 75 -7.92 -13.42 19.34
CA LEU A 75 -6.76 -13.84 20.12
C LEU A 75 -6.21 -12.60 20.83
N THR A 76 -6.17 -12.58 22.16
CA THR A 76 -5.59 -11.46 22.91
C THR A 76 -4.16 -11.79 23.31
N LEU A 77 -3.23 -10.92 22.99
CA LEU A 77 -1.85 -10.96 23.47
C LEU A 77 -1.65 -9.85 24.50
N LEU A 78 -1.39 -10.23 25.74
CA LEU A 78 -0.97 -9.31 26.80
C LEU A 78 0.56 -9.26 26.83
N VAL A 79 1.12 -8.05 26.79
CA VAL A 79 2.56 -7.79 26.93
C VAL A 79 2.76 -6.78 28.05
N LYS A 80 3.21 -7.26 29.21
CA LYS A 80 3.64 -6.42 30.33
C LYS A 80 5.15 -6.32 30.33
N LYS A 81 5.68 -5.13 30.07
CA LYS A 81 7.12 -4.91 29.94
C LYS A 81 7.52 -3.51 30.37
N ASN A 82 8.75 -3.34 30.81
CA ASN A 82 9.29 -2.01 31.05
C ASN A 82 9.54 -1.29 29.70
N GLY A 83 9.15 -0.02 29.61
CA GLY A 83 9.36 0.81 28.43
C GLY A 83 8.29 0.71 27.34
N VAL A 84 7.27 -0.15 27.48
CA VAL A 84 6.08 -0.11 26.60
C VAL A 84 5.03 0.86 27.15
N PRO A 85 4.24 1.53 26.28
CA PRO A 85 3.13 2.36 26.71
C PRO A 85 1.91 1.50 27.10
N ASP A 86 1.02 2.07 27.90
CA ASP A 86 -0.32 1.51 28.10
C ASP A 86 -1.16 1.75 26.84
N LEU A 87 -1.28 0.73 25.99
CA LEU A 87 -1.91 0.85 24.68
C LEU A 87 -2.56 -0.47 24.26
N THR A 88 -3.78 -0.41 23.72
CA THR A 88 -4.41 -1.56 23.04
C THR A 88 -4.43 -1.32 21.53
N MET A 89 -3.92 -2.28 20.78
CA MET A 89 -3.93 -2.29 19.32
C MET A 89 -4.65 -3.54 18.84
N VAL A 90 -5.34 -3.45 17.71
CA VAL A 90 -6.01 -4.60 17.10
C VAL A 90 -5.48 -4.78 15.69
N ASP A 91 -4.87 -5.91 15.42
CA ASP A 91 -4.54 -6.34 14.06
C ASP A 91 -5.68 -7.16 13.48
N LEU A 92 -6.08 -6.85 12.26
CA LEU A 92 -7.26 -7.41 11.62
C LEU A 92 -6.88 -8.12 10.32
N PRO A 93 -7.60 -9.18 9.93
CA PRO A 93 -7.40 -9.82 8.64
C PRO A 93 -7.49 -8.83 7.47
N GLY A 94 -6.54 -8.91 6.54
CA GLY A 94 -6.51 -8.07 5.34
C GLY A 94 -7.58 -8.46 4.33
N ILE A 95 -8.21 -7.47 3.70
CA ILE A 95 -9.23 -7.70 2.66
C ILE A 95 -8.55 -8.27 1.40
N THR A 96 -8.90 -9.50 0.99
CA THR A 96 -8.36 -10.13 -0.23
C THR A 96 -9.35 -10.00 -1.38
N ARG A 97 -8.95 -9.34 -2.48
CA ARG A 97 -9.78 -9.23 -3.70
C ARG A 97 -9.87 -10.51 -4.53
N VAL A 98 -8.84 -11.37 -4.44
CA VAL A 98 -8.77 -12.58 -5.26
C VAL A 98 -9.34 -13.75 -4.45
N PRO A 99 -10.36 -14.45 -4.97
CA PRO A 99 -10.85 -15.68 -4.35
C PRO A 99 -9.69 -16.66 -4.20
N VAL A 100 -9.34 -16.97 -2.95
CA VAL A 100 -8.33 -17.99 -2.69
C VAL A 100 -9.01 -19.34 -2.92
N ARG A 101 -8.47 -20.16 -3.83
CA ARG A 101 -8.99 -21.53 -4.08
C ARG A 101 -9.18 -22.26 -2.74
N GLY A 102 -10.40 -22.76 -2.51
CA GLY A 102 -10.79 -23.46 -1.28
C GLY A 102 -11.42 -22.58 -0.19
N LYS A 103 -11.61 -21.26 -0.40
CA LYS A 103 -12.38 -20.40 0.50
C LYS A 103 -13.82 -20.21 0.00
N PRO A 104 -14.80 -20.00 0.90
CA PRO A 104 -16.15 -19.62 0.48
C PRO A 104 -16.14 -18.25 -0.19
N LEU A 105 -17.04 -18.05 -1.16
CA LEU A 105 -17.12 -16.85 -2.00
C LEU A 105 -17.31 -15.55 -1.19
N ASN A 106 -17.79 -15.64 0.06
CA ASN A 106 -18.10 -14.52 0.94
C ASN A 106 -16.98 -14.16 1.93
N ILE A 107 -15.76 -14.70 1.78
CA ILE A 107 -14.66 -14.41 2.73
C ILE A 107 -14.35 -12.91 2.86
N ALA A 108 -14.40 -12.18 1.74
CA ALA A 108 -14.13 -10.75 1.73
C ALA A 108 -15.17 -9.98 2.55
N ASP A 109 -16.45 -10.36 2.46
CA ASP A 109 -17.52 -9.71 3.22
C ASP A 109 -17.45 -10.07 4.70
N GLN A 110 -17.12 -11.31 5.05
CA GLN A 110 -16.84 -11.69 6.45
C GLN A 110 -15.71 -10.86 7.07
N ILE A 111 -14.63 -10.62 6.32
CA ILE A 111 -13.51 -9.76 6.78
C ILE A 111 -13.98 -8.31 6.94
N LYS A 112 -14.77 -7.78 6.00
CA LYS A 112 -15.33 -6.43 6.13
C LYS A 112 -16.21 -6.30 7.37
N ASP A 113 -17.11 -7.24 7.60
CA ASP A 113 -17.99 -7.26 8.77
C ASP A 113 -17.18 -7.31 10.06
N MET A 114 -16.12 -8.12 10.09
CA MET A 114 -15.19 -8.20 11.21
C MET A 114 -14.50 -6.86 11.46
N ILE A 115 -13.93 -6.23 10.43
CA ILE A 115 -13.26 -4.92 10.56
C ILE A 115 -14.25 -3.85 11.06
N MET A 116 -15.48 -3.83 10.54
CA MET A 116 -16.52 -2.87 10.94
C MET A 116 -16.83 -2.92 12.44
N LYS A 117 -16.73 -4.09 13.09
CA LYS A 117 -16.91 -4.21 14.55
C LYS A 117 -15.89 -3.36 15.33
N TYR A 118 -14.68 -3.20 14.80
CA TYR A 118 -13.57 -2.52 15.47
C TYR A 118 -13.41 -1.05 15.08
N ILE A 119 -13.79 -0.65 13.86
CA ILE A 119 -13.63 0.74 13.39
C ILE A 119 -14.88 1.61 13.59
N LYS A 120 -16.04 1.00 13.88
CA LYS A 120 -17.30 1.73 14.07
C LYS A 120 -17.35 2.56 15.37
N PRO A 121 -16.84 2.10 16.53
CA PRO A 121 -16.77 2.93 17.73
C PRO A 121 -15.96 4.22 17.48
N ASP A 122 -16.43 5.37 17.96
CA ASP A 122 -15.81 6.68 17.68
C ASP A 122 -14.48 6.87 18.42
N GLU A 123 -14.28 6.13 19.51
CA GLU A 123 -13.07 6.17 20.33
C GLU A 123 -11.87 5.44 19.70
N SER A 124 -12.06 4.73 18.57
CA SER A 124 -10.98 4.02 17.89
C SER A 124 -10.19 4.94 16.96
N ILE A 125 -8.86 4.93 17.09
CA ILE A 125 -7.94 5.48 16.09
C ILE A 125 -7.65 4.41 15.03
N ILE A 126 -7.81 4.76 13.76
CA ILE A 126 -7.71 3.82 12.65
C ILE A 126 -6.40 4.05 11.89
N LEU A 127 -5.51 3.07 11.91
CA LEU A 127 -4.29 3.07 11.09
C LEU A 127 -4.54 2.28 9.80
N ASN A 128 -4.83 2.98 8.71
CA ASN A 128 -5.00 2.33 7.40
C ASN A 128 -3.63 2.19 6.71
N VAL A 129 -3.12 0.96 6.64
CA VAL A 129 -1.84 0.66 5.99
C VAL A 129 -2.10 0.26 4.54
N LEU A 130 -1.61 1.09 3.61
CA LEU A 130 -1.77 0.88 2.18
C LEU A 130 -0.41 0.70 1.50
N SER A 131 -0.34 -0.23 0.55
CA SER A 131 0.76 -0.24 -0.39
C SER A 131 0.65 0.99 -1.29
N ALA A 132 1.77 1.65 -1.54
CA ALA A 132 1.85 2.79 -2.45
C ALA A 132 1.52 2.46 -3.92
N SER A 133 1.40 1.18 -4.29
CA SER A 133 0.86 0.78 -5.60
C SER A 133 -0.66 0.64 -5.63
N THR A 134 -1.33 0.85 -4.49
CA THR A 134 -2.79 0.68 -4.37
C THR A 134 -3.48 1.94 -4.84
N ASP A 135 -4.44 1.80 -5.74
CA ASP A 135 -5.33 2.89 -6.10
C ASP A 135 -6.36 3.12 -4.98
N PHE A 136 -6.35 4.32 -4.40
CA PHE A 136 -7.25 4.77 -3.35
C PHE A 136 -8.72 4.70 -3.76
N SER A 137 -9.04 4.95 -5.02
CA SER A 137 -10.42 4.98 -5.53
C SER A 137 -11.07 3.61 -5.46
N THR A 138 -10.29 2.56 -5.73
CA THR A 138 -10.76 1.18 -5.70
C THR A 138 -10.66 0.58 -4.31
N CYS A 139 -9.84 1.13 -3.42
CA CYS A 139 -9.46 0.50 -2.16
C CYS A 139 -10.66 0.31 -1.21
N GLU A 140 -10.95 -0.94 -0.86
CA GLU A 140 -12.07 -1.31 0.00
C GLU A 140 -11.91 -0.70 1.40
N SER A 141 -10.69 -0.64 1.95
CA SER A 141 -10.48 -0.02 3.25
C SER A 141 -10.79 1.48 3.24
N ILE A 142 -10.49 2.19 2.15
CA ILE A 142 -10.85 3.61 2.00
C ILE A 142 -12.37 3.79 1.91
N SER A 143 -13.06 2.91 1.17
CA SER A 143 -14.53 2.92 1.09
C SER A 143 -15.17 2.73 2.47
N MET A 144 -14.65 1.78 3.25
CA MET A 144 -15.12 1.53 4.63
C MET A 144 -14.86 2.72 5.55
N LEU A 145 -13.66 3.32 5.49
CA LEU A 145 -13.30 4.50 6.29
C LEU A 145 -14.25 5.66 6.03
N ARG A 146 -14.58 5.95 4.77
CA ARG A 146 -15.55 7.01 4.42
C ARG A 146 -16.94 6.81 5.03
N SER A 147 -17.30 5.58 5.38
CA SER A 147 -18.58 5.29 6.02
C SER A 147 -18.59 5.56 7.54
N VAL A 148 -17.42 5.52 8.20
CA VAL A 148 -17.27 5.64 9.67
C VAL A 148 -16.49 6.87 10.14
N ASP A 149 -15.73 7.51 9.25
CA ASP A 149 -14.88 8.67 9.53
C ASP A 149 -14.78 9.55 8.26
N LYS A 150 -15.85 10.31 7.98
CA LYS A 150 -15.93 11.17 6.78
C LYS A 150 -14.97 12.35 6.83
N THR A 151 -14.69 12.87 8.03
CA THR A 151 -13.80 14.02 8.24
C THR A 151 -12.33 13.62 8.32
N GLY A 152 -12.05 12.34 8.62
CA GLY A 152 -10.69 11.82 8.74
C GLY A 152 -10.05 12.15 10.09
N GLU A 153 -10.83 12.57 11.09
CA GLU A 153 -10.31 13.06 12.37
C GLU A 153 -9.61 11.97 13.20
N ARG A 154 -9.96 10.71 12.97
CA ARG A 154 -9.42 9.55 13.70
C ARG A 154 -8.74 8.53 12.80
N THR A 155 -8.50 8.87 11.53
CA THR A 155 -7.86 7.99 10.54
C THR A 155 -6.47 8.48 10.17
N LEU A 156 -5.47 7.63 10.42
CA LEU A 156 -4.09 7.81 9.98
C LEU A 156 -3.82 6.88 8.80
N ALA A 157 -3.57 7.44 7.61
CA ALA A 157 -3.18 6.67 6.43
C ALA A 157 -1.65 6.53 6.38
N LYS A 158 -1.15 5.29 6.43
CA LYS A 158 0.27 4.99 6.24
C LYS A 158 0.50 4.37 4.87
N ILE A 159 1.18 5.11 4.01
CA ILE A 159 1.59 4.67 2.67
C ILE A 159 3.03 4.17 2.79
N ASN A 160 3.25 2.86 2.89
CA ASN A 160 4.59 2.33 3.15
C ASN A 160 5.15 1.51 1.97
N ASP A 161 6.47 1.56 1.87
CA ASP A 161 7.38 0.80 0.99
C ASP A 161 7.67 1.40 -0.39
N LYS A 162 6.69 1.61 -1.28
CA LYS A 162 7.00 2.20 -2.59
C LYS A 162 7.30 3.70 -2.53
N LEU A 163 6.69 4.44 -1.60
CA LEU A 163 7.05 5.85 -1.36
C LEU A 163 8.50 5.95 -0.87
N ASN A 164 8.92 5.07 0.05
CA ASN A 164 10.31 5.01 0.50
C ASN A 164 11.25 4.56 -0.64
N SER A 165 10.80 3.68 -1.53
CA SER A 165 11.52 3.33 -2.77
C SER A 165 11.66 4.54 -3.70
N TYR A 166 10.58 5.28 -3.94
CA TYR A 166 10.61 6.51 -4.74
C TYR A 166 11.48 7.59 -4.10
N LEU A 167 11.42 7.75 -2.79
CA LEU A 167 12.30 8.65 -2.05
C LEU A 167 13.75 8.18 -2.08
N SER A 168 14.01 6.87 -2.08
CA SER A 168 15.36 6.31 -2.26
C SER A 168 15.88 6.56 -3.66
N GLU A 169 15.06 6.38 -4.69
CA GLU A 169 15.38 6.72 -6.08
C GLU A 169 15.61 8.23 -6.25
N LEU A 170 14.76 9.06 -5.66
CA LEU A 170 14.91 10.51 -5.66
C LEU A 170 16.19 10.95 -4.94
N ASN A 171 16.56 10.29 -3.85
CA ASN A 171 17.81 10.54 -3.12
C ASN A 171 19.06 10.04 -3.85
N LYS A 172 18.92 9.09 -4.79
CA LYS A 172 19.99 8.67 -5.70
C LYS A 172 20.20 9.66 -6.85
N MET A 173 19.26 10.57 -7.09
CA MET A 173 19.46 11.64 -8.06
C MET A 173 20.46 12.66 -7.54
N PRO A 174 21.30 13.26 -8.41
CA PRO A 174 22.24 14.28 -8.00
C PRO A 174 21.50 15.47 -7.37
N LYS A 175 21.77 15.75 -6.09
CA LYS A 175 21.12 16.87 -5.35
C LYS A 175 21.58 18.25 -5.83
N LYS A 176 22.72 18.29 -6.53
CA LYS A 176 23.25 19.43 -7.27
C LYS A 176 23.84 18.91 -8.58
N LEU A 177 23.50 19.54 -9.69
CA LEU A 177 24.09 19.26 -11.00
C LEU A 177 25.26 20.22 -11.19
N SER A 178 26.43 19.81 -10.69
CA SER A 178 27.63 20.65 -10.69
C SER A 178 28.52 20.45 -11.92
N SER A 179 28.25 19.39 -12.69
CA SER A 179 28.94 19.08 -13.93
C SER A 179 27.97 18.70 -15.04
N VAL A 180 28.43 18.88 -16.28
CA VAL A 180 27.68 18.49 -17.49
C VAL A 180 27.43 16.97 -17.53
N ALA A 181 28.34 16.16 -16.98
CA ALA A 181 28.19 14.70 -16.89
C ALA A 181 27.06 14.28 -15.94
N GLU A 182 26.93 14.96 -14.79
CA GLU A 182 25.82 14.75 -13.84
C GLU A 182 24.49 15.18 -14.46
N ALA A 183 24.47 16.32 -15.15
CA ALA A 183 23.28 16.80 -15.88
C ALA A 183 22.83 15.81 -16.95
N MET A 184 23.76 15.30 -17.77
CA MET A 184 23.45 14.29 -18.79
C MET A 184 22.92 12.99 -18.18
N THR A 185 23.50 12.53 -17.06
CA THR A 185 23.04 11.31 -16.38
C THR A 185 21.63 11.45 -15.83
N ALA A 186 21.32 12.59 -15.19
CA ALA A 186 19.98 12.89 -14.69
C ALA A 186 18.95 12.97 -15.84
N VAL A 187 19.30 13.64 -16.93
CA VAL A 187 18.45 13.75 -18.13
C VAL A 187 18.19 12.38 -18.75
N MET A 188 19.21 11.53 -18.91
CA MET A 188 19.03 10.17 -19.44
C MET A 188 18.11 9.30 -18.58
N GLN A 189 18.20 9.41 -17.25
CA GLN A 189 17.29 8.72 -16.33
C GLN A 189 15.84 9.23 -16.43
N ILE A 190 15.64 10.56 -16.52
CA ILE A 190 14.32 11.16 -16.71
C ILE A 190 13.70 10.71 -18.05
N ILE A 191 14.50 10.69 -19.12
CA ILE A 191 14.05 10.20 -20.43
C ILE A 191 13.70 8.71 -20.36
N GLY A 192 14.52 7.88 -19.73
CA GLY A 192 14.27 6.44 -19.58
C GLY A 192 12.98 6.14 -18.80
N THR A 193 12.76 6.86 -17.69
CA THR A 193 11.54 6.71 -16.87
C THR A 193 10.31 7.22 -17.61
N SER A 194 10.40 8.37 -18.28
CA SER A 194 9.31 8.94 -19.10
C SER A 194 8.93 8.01 -20.26
N LYS A 195 9.92 7.41 -20.93
CA LYS A 195 9.71 6.44 -22.03
C LYS A 195 8.96 5.20 -21.55
N GLU A 196 9.30 4.64 -20.40
CA GLU A 196 8.60 3.45 -19.87
C GLU A 196 7.18 3.80 -19.43
N SER A 197 6.97 4.96 -18.81
CA SER A 197 5.62 5.45 -18.47
C SER A 197 4.76 5.64 -19.72
N LEU A 198 5.30 6.28 -20.76
CA LEU A 198 4.61 6.42 -22.04
C LEU A 198 4.33 5.06 -22.70
N LYS A 199 5.23 4.09 -22.59
CA LYS A 199 5.02 2.74 -23.14
C LYS A 199 3.87 2.02 -22.42
N LYS A 200 3.76 2.14 -21.10
CA LYS A 200 2.63 1.59 -20.33
C LYS A 200 1.30 2.20 -20.76
N ILE A 201 1.27 3.53 -20.91
CA ILE A 201 0.06 4.27 -21.27
C ILE A 201 -0.32 4.00 -22.74
N LEU A 202 0.60 4.26 -23.68
CA LEU A 202 0.32 4.29 -25.11
C LEU A 202 0.32 2.91 -25.77
N VAL A 203 1.19 2.00 -25.30
CA VAL A 203 1.38 0.69 -25.95
C VAL A 203 0.65 -0.42 -25.21
N ARG A 204 0.65 -0.38 -23.87
CA ARG A 204 0.00 -1.41 -23.05
C ARG A 204 -1.42 -1.06 -22.63
N GLY A 205 -1.86 0.18 -22.83
CA GLY A 205 -3.22 0.62 -22.51
C GLY A 205 -3.54 0.57 -21.02
N GLU A 206 -2.55 0.75 -20.15
CA GLU A 206 -2.71 0.71 -18.69
C GLU A 206 -3.30 2.06 -18.18
N PHE A 207 -4.59 2.32 -18.45
CA PHE A 207 -5.26 3.63 -18.21
C PHE A 207 -6.05 3.76 -16.89
N HIS A 208 -5.85 2.87 -15.94
CA HIS A 208 -6.79 2.65 -14.84
C HIS A 208 -6.65 3.69 -13.70
N GLU A 209 -5.65 4.58 -13.77
CA GLU A 209 -5.30 5.54 -12.71
C GLU A 209 -6.16 6.82 -12.66
N PHE A 210 -7.11 7.05 -13.60
CA PHE A 210 -7.83 8.34 -13.69
C PHE A 210 -9.32 8.21 -14.06
N LEU A 211 -10.03 7.20 -13.54
CA LEU A 211 -11.39 6.88 -13.98
C LEU A 211 -12.49 7.89 -13.55
N ASP A 212 -12.29 8.66 -12.47
CA ASP A 212 -13.35 9.47 -11.86
C ASP A 212 -13.21 11.00 -11.95
N ASP A 213 -12.17 11.52 -12.63
CA ASP A 213 -12.03 12.95 -12.89
C ASP A 213 -12.61 13.32 -14.26
N LYS A 214 -13.76 14.01 -14.26
CA LYS A 214 -14.46 14.47 -15.47
C LYS A 214 -13.61 15.41 -16.35
N HIS A 215 -12.53 16.01 -15.82
CA HIS A 215 -11.57 16.84 -16.57
C HIS A 215 -10.29 16.10 -16.99
N MET A 216 -10.07 14.85 -16.55
CA MET A 216 -8.89 14.04 -16.87
C MET A 216 -9.24 12.67 -17.46
N HIS A 217 -10.10 12.64 -18.49
CA HIS A 217 -10.08 11.52 -19.42
C HIS A 217 -8.76 11.56 -20.23
N CYS A 218 -7.71 10.94 -19.70
CA CYS A 218 -6.39 10.87 -20.33
C CYS A 218 -6.47 10.35 -21.79
N THR A 219 -7.44 9.48 -22.10
CA THR A 219 -7.68 9.02 -23.48
C THR A 219 -8.25 10.14 -24.37
N ALA A 220 -9.22 10.91 -23.89
CA ALA A 220 -9.84 11.99 -24.67
C ALA A 220 -8.85 13.15 -24.91
N ARG A 221 -8.07 13.52 -23.90
CA ARG A 221 -7.11 14.63 -24.01
C ARG A 221 -5.84 14.24 -24.78
N LEU A 222 -5.37 13.00 -24.68
CA LEU A 222 -4.28 12.52 -25.51
C LEU A 222 -4.73 12.40 -26.97
N VAL A 223 -5.94 11.90 -27.23
CA VAL A 223 -6.52 11.89 -28.58
C VAL A 223 -6.73 13.31 -29.10
N GLU A 224 -7.22 14.26 -28.30
CA GLU A 224 -7.29 15.68 -28.67
C GLU A 224 -5.91 16.28 -28.93
N MET A 225 -4.90 15.95 -28.14
CA MET A 225 -3.53 16.43 -28.36
C MET A 225 -2.90 15.83 -29.61
N LEU A 226 -3.13 14.54 -29.88
CA LEU A 226 -2.66 13.86 -31.09
C LEU A 226 -3.41 14.33 -32.32
N ASN A 227 -4.72 14.55 -32.23
CA ASN A 227 -5.54 15.14 -33.28
C ASN A 227 -5.11 16.58 -33.52
N LYS A 228 -4.85 17.38 -32.48
CA LYS A 228 -4.32 18.73 -32.63
C LYS A 228 -2.93 18.75 -33.28
N CYS A 229 -2.06 17.80 -32.95
CA CYS A 229 -0.79 17.61 -33.67
C CYS A 229 -1.02 17.20 -35.13
N SER A 230 -2.02 16.34 -35.41
CA SER A 230 -2.40 15.92 -36.77
C SER A 230 -3.01 17.08 -37.58
N ASP A 231 -3.79 17.94 -36.95
CA ASP A 231 -4.39 19.13 -37.54
C ASP A 231 -3.31 20.17 -37.84
N GLN A 232 -2.35 20.36 -36.92
CA GLN A 232 -1.17 21.20 -37.13
C GLN A 232 -0.24 20.65 -38.24
N LEU A 233 -0.18 19.33 -38.38
CA LEU A 233 0.49 18.64 -39.49
C LEU A 233 -0.22 18.87 -40.84
N HIS A 234 -1.55 18.89 -40.84
CA HIS A 234 -2.36 19.16 -42.04
C HIS A 234 -2.43 20.65 -42.42
N GLU A 235 -2.30 21.56 -41.45
CA GLU A 235 -2.19 23.02 -41.66
C GLU A 235 -0.80 23.44 -42.16
N CYS A 236 0.21 22.57 -42.05
CA CYS A 236 1.49 22.77 -42.71
C CYS A 236 1.34 22.55 -44.22
N ASN A 237 1.13 23.64 -44.97
CA ASN A 237 1.20 23.59 -46.42
C ASN A 237 2.54 23.00 -46.86
N GLU A 238 2.49 21.91 -47.64
CA GLU A 238 3.67 21.21 -48.21
C GLU A 238 4.62 22.13 -49.02
N SER A 239 4.23 23.39 -49.27
CA SER A 239 4.97 24.34 -50.08
C SER A 239 5.77 25.40 -49.32
N ASP A 240 5.84 25.39 -47.97
CA ASP A 240 6.74 26.31 -47.23
C ASP A 240 7.99 25.59 -46.71
N PRO A 241 9.17 25.77 -47.34
CA PRO A 241 10.43 25.13 -46.94
C PRO A 241 10.93 25.58 -45.56
N LYS A 242 10.32 26.60 -44.95
CA LYS A 242 10.68 27.15 -43.64
C LYS A 242 9.87 26.59 -42.47
N SER A 243 8.89 25.71 -42.69
CA SER A 243 8.20 25.06 -41.57
C SER A 243 9.17 24.08 -40.89
N ASN A 244 9.69 24.50 -39.73
CA ASN A 244 10.58 23.72 -38.88
C ASN A 244 9.78 22.75 -38.02
N PHE A 245 8.91 21.94 -38.62
CA PHE A 245 8.16 20.94 -37.87
C PHE A 245 8.98 19.66 -37.74
N LEU A 246 9.42 19.36 -36.51
CA LEU A 246 10.15 18.15 -36.09
C LEU A 246 11.50 17.88 -36.76
N LYS A 247 12.03 18.80 -37.57
CA LYS A 247 13.35 18.64 -38.22
C LYS A 247 14.49 18.58 -37.20
N GLU A 248 14.40 19.32 -36.09
CA GLU A 248 15.40 19.28 -35.04
C GLU A 248 15.37 17.94 -34.29
N GLU A 249 14.18 17.45 -33.95
CA GLU A 249 14.00 16.17 -33.26
C GLU A 249 14.38 14.97 -34.13
N ILE A 250 14.09 15.01 -35.43
CA ILE A 250 14.51 13.98 -36.39
C ILE A 250 16.03 14.03 -36.59
N ALA A 251 16.65 15.22 -36.69
CA ALA A 251 18.09 15.36 -36.80
C ALA A 251 18.83 14.84 -35.55
N ILE A 252 18.25 15.02 -34.36
CA ILE A 252 18.79 14.48 -33.11
C ILE A 252 18.71 12.94 -33.08
N LEU A 253 17.65 12.36 -33.66
CA LEU A 253 17.50 10.90 -33.76
C LEU A 253 18.42 10.27 -34.81
N GLU A 254 18.70 10.97 -35.92
CA GLU A 254 19.65 10.50 -36.94
C GLU A 254 21.11 10.64 -36.51
N ALA A 255 21.44 11.65 -35.72
CA ALA A 255 22.76 11.82 -35.11
C ALA A 255 23.05 10.78 -33.99
N ALA A 256 22.02 10.05 -33.54
CA ALA A 256 22.12 9.00 -32.52
C ALA A 256 22.22 7.56 -33.11
N LYS A 257 22.44 7.43 -34.42
CA LYS A 257 22.82 6.18 -35.09
C LYS A 257 24.34 6.00 -35.07
#